data_AF-W6MKK9-F1
#
_entry.id   AF-W6MKK9-F1
#
_cell.length_a   1.000
_cell.length_b   1.000
_cell.length_c   1.000
_cell.angle_alpha   90.00
_cell.angle_beta   90.00
_cell.angle_gamma   90.00
#
_symmetry.space_group_name_H-M   'P 1'
#
loop_
_entity.id
_entity.type
_entity.pdbx_description
1 polymer ?
#
loop_
_entity_poly.entity_id
_entity_poly.type
_entity_poly.pdbx_seq_one_letter_code
_entity_poly.pdbx_strand_id
1 'polypeptide(L)' 'MIQVECNDRLGKRIKVKCLPEDTIGDFKKLLSLQIGTSHEKIILKKGYTVFKDHITLEDYEIHDGSNLELYYS' A
#
# COMPACT_ATOMS: atom_id res chain seq x y z
N MET A 1 13.24 6.39 -4.30
CA MET A 1 12.46 5.19 -4.70
C MET A 1 12.62 4.16 -3.61
N ILE A 2 11.50 3.70 -3.06
CA ILE A 2 11.44 2.70 -1.97
C ILE A 2 10.67 1.48 -2.47
N GLN A 3 10.84 0.36 -1.78
CA GLN A 3 10.12 -0.87 -2.01
C GLN A 3 9.29 -1.23 -0.78
N VAL A 4 7.98 -1.26 -0.95
CA VAL A 4 7.04 -1.59 0.10
C VAL A 4 6.47 -2.98 -0.14
N GLU A 5 6.39 -3.78 0.93
CA GLU A 5 5.81 -5.12 0.89
C GLU A 5 4.35 -5.09 1.36
N CYS A 6 3.42 -5.52 0.53
CA CYS A 6 2.01 -5.66 0.86
C CYS A 6 1.65 -7.14 1.05
N ASN A 7 1.10 -7.48 2.22
CA ASN A 7 0.72 -8.84 2.60
C ASN A 7 -0.80 -8.97 2.72
N ASP A 8 -1.36 -9.90 1.96
CA ASP A 8 -2.76 -10.30 2.06
C ASP A 8 -2.96 -11.34 3.19
N ARG A 9 -4.18 -11.43 3.73
CA ARG A 9 -4.56 -12.44 4.72
C ARG A 9 -4.46 -13.87 4.20
N LEU A 10 -4.56 -14.06 2.88
CA LEU A 10 -4.38 -15.36 2.23
C LEU A 10 -2.91 -15.73 2.00
N GLY A 11 -1.95 -14.91 2.48
CA GLY A 11 -0.52 -15.16 2.38
C GLY A 11 0.13 -14.69 1.07
N LYS A 12 -0.63 -14.01 0.19
CA LYS A 12 -0.06 -13.36 -1.00
C LYS A 12 0.82 -12.18 -0.56
N ARG A 13 2.08 -12.19 -1.00
CA ARG A 13 3.05 -11.12 -0.72
C ARG A 13 3.44 -10.43 -2.02
N ILE A 14 3.38 -9.11 -2.03
CA ILE A 14 3.58 -8.30 -3.22
C ILE A 14 4.56 -7.19 -2.89
N LYS A 15 5.55 -6.98 -3.75
CA LYS A 15 6.54 -5.92 -3.58
C LYS A 15 6.26 -4.84 -4.62
N VAL A 16 5.95 -3.64 -4.14
CA VAL A 16 5.67 -2.48 -4.99
C VAL A 16 6.80 -1.49 -4.86
N LYS A 17 7.30 -1.00 -6.00
CA LYS A 17 8.24 0.12 -6.05
C LYS A 17 7.45 1.42 -6.18
N CYS A 18 7.72 2.37 -5.30
CA CYS A 18 7.06 3.68 -5.27
C CYS A 18 8.04 4.77 -4.83
N LEU A 19 7.58 6.02 -4.89
CA LEU A 19 8.30 7.17 -4.36
C LEU A 19 7.74 7.51 -2.97
N PRO A 20 8.56 7.97 -2.01
CA PRO A 20 8.08 8.37 -0.68
C PRO A 20 7.03 9.49 -0.70
N GLU A 21 7.12 10.37 -1.71
CA GLU A 21 6.21 11.49 -1.95
C GLU A 21 4.85 11.07 -2.53
N ASP A 22 4.70 9.82 -2.98
CA ASP A 22 3.44 9.32 -3.52
C ASP A 22 2.37 9.30 -2.42
N THR A 23 1.14 9.67 -2.78
CA THR A 23 -0.01 9.53 -1.89
C THR A 23 -0.40 8.05 -1.75
N ILE A 24 -1.06 7.70 -0.65
CA ILE A 24 -1.63 6.35 -0.48
C ILE A 24 -2.61 6.01 -1.61
N GLY A 25 -3.36 6.99 -2.11
CA GLY A 25 -4.25 6.81 -3.25
C GLY A 25 -3.51 6.40 -4.52
N ASP A 26 -2.38 7.05 -4.82
CA ASP A 26 -1.55 6.71 -5.98
C ASP A 26 -0.83 5.38 -5.78
N PHE A 27 -0.36 5.10 -4.57
CA PHE A 27 0.19 3.79 -4.21
C PHE A 27 -0.83 2.65 -4.40
N LYS A 28 -2.10 2.86 -4.02
CA LYS A 28 -3.18 1.90 -4.30
C LYS A 28 -3.40 1.70 -5.79
N LYS A 29 -3.27 2.73 -6.63
CA LYS A 29 -3.33 2.57 -8.10
C LYS A 29 -2.17 1.72 -8.60
N LEU A 30 -0.94 1.94 -8.14
CA LEU A 30 0.21 1.10 -8.51
C LEU A 30 0.00 -0.36 -8.10
N LEU A 31 -0.48 -0.59 -6.87
CA LEU A 31 -0.80 -1.92 -6.37
C LEU A 31 -1.95 -2.57 -7.18
N SER A 32 -2.96 -1.79 -7.56
CA SER A 32 -4.10 -2.25 -8.37
C SER A 32 -3.67 -2.83 -9.71
N LEU A 33 -2.67 -2.22 -10.36
CA LEU A 33 -2.13 -2.66 -11.64
C LEU A 33 -1.41 -4.01 -11.53
N GLN A 34 -0.75 -4.29 -10.40
CA GLN A 34 -0.07 -5.57 -10.17
C GLN A 34 -1.02 -6.70 -9.76
N ILE A 35 -2.07 -6.38 -8.98
CA ILE A 35 -3.01 -7.40 -8.46
C ILE A 35 -4.13 -7.69 -9.46
N GLY A 36 -4.53 -6.71 -10.28
CA GLY A 36 -5.70 -6.79 -11.15
C GLY A 36 -7.03 -6.48 -10.43
N THR A 37 -6.98 -5.84 -9.27
CA THR A 37 -8.17 -5.43 -8.48
C THR A 37 -8.28 -3.92 -8.47
N SER A 38 -9.48 -3.35 -8.63
CA SER A 38 -9.68 -1.89 -8.57
C SER A 38 -9.14 -1.28 -7.27
N HIS A 39 -8.46 -0.14 -7.38
CA HIS A 39 -7.85 0.58 -6.25
C HIS A 39 -8.87 0.98 -5.17
N GLU A 40 -10.13 1.19 -5.54
CA GLU A 40 -11.21 1.54 -4.61
C GLU A 40 -11.54 0.41 -3.63
N LYS A 41 -11.32 -0.84 -4.04
CA LYS A 41 -11.53 -2.01 -3.19
C LYS A 41 -10.33 -2.30 -2.30
N ILE A 42 -9.19 -1.67 -2.55
CA ILE A 42 -7.96 -1.91 -1.80
C ILE A 42 -7.97 -1.09 -0.51
N ILE A 43 -7.86 -1.78 0.62
CA ILE A 43 -7.69 -1.18 1.93
C ILE A 43 -6.29 -1.55 2.44
N LEU A 44 -5.48 -0.54 2.74
CA LEU A 44 -4.16 -0.73 3.33
C LEU A 44 -4.22 -0.39 4.81
N LYS A 45 -3.60 -1.25 5.64
CA LYS A 45 -3.53 -1.07 7.08
C LYS A 45 -2.14 -1.39 7.62
N LYS A 46 -1.87 -0.88 8.83
CA LYS A 46 -0.73 -1.28 9.66
C LYS A 46 -1.20 -1.30 11.11
N GLY A 47 -1.40 -2.50 11.67
CA GLY A 47 -2.06 -2.65 12.96
C GLY A 47 -3.48 -2.06 12.95
N TYR A 48 -3.75 -1.10 13.85
CA TYR A 48 -5.07 -0.47 13.98
C TYR A 48 -5.29 0.72 13.03
N THR A 49 -4.25 1.16 12.32
CA THR A 49 -4.32 2.34 11.46
C THR A 49 -4.73 1.97 10.04
N VAL A 50 -5.79 2.60 9.55
CA VAL A 50 -6.20 2.55 8.14
C VAL A 50 -5.64 3.78 7.43
N PHE A 51 -4.88 3.56 6.37
CA PHE A 51 -4.25 4.65 5.63
C PHE A 51 -5.27 5.42 4.80
N LYS A 52 -5.18 6.76 4.84
CA LYS A 52 -6.03 7.68 4.09
C LYS A 52 -5.38 8.06 2.77
N ASP A 53 -6.18 8.14 1.71
CA ASP A 53 -5.70 8.25 0.33
C ASP A 53 -4.94 9.55 0.01
N HIS A 54 -5.22 10.65 0.72
CA HIS A 54 -4.64 11.97 0.45
C HIS A 54 -3.34 12.26 1.22
N ILE A 55 -2.88 11.33 2.07
CA ILE A 55 -1.65 11.47 2.84
C ILE A 55 -0.54 10.70 2.13
N THR A 56 0.69 11.20 2.19
CA THR A 56 1.85 10.59 1.52
C THR A 56 2.37 9.37 2.28
N LEU A 57 3.16 8.54 1.60
CA LEU A 57 3.86 7.42 2.23
C LEU A 57 4.87 7.92 3.28
N GLU A 58 5.56 9.01 3.00
CA GLU A 58 6.51 9.65 3.92
C GLU A 58 5.84 10.19 5.19
N ASP A 59 4.70 10.87 5.07
CA ASP A 59 3.94 11.38 6.23
C ASP A 59 3.45 10.25 7.15
N TYR A 60 3.27 9.05 6.61
CA TYR A 60 2.93 7.84 7.36
C TYR A 60 4.16 7.06 7.87
N GLU A 61 5.36 7.62 7.72
CA GLU A 61 6.64 7.00 8.09
C GLU A 61 6.84 5.62 7.42
N ILE A 62 6.41 5.50 6.15
CA ILE A 62 6.60 4.29 5.36
C ILE A 62 7.95 4.37 4.65
N HIS A 63 8.91 3.59 5.15
CA HIS A 63 10.26 3.50 4.60
C HIS A 63 10.46 2.25 3.74
N ASP A 64 11.63 2.17 3.11
CA ASP A 64 12.06 0.99 2.35
C ASP A 64 11.98 -0.30 3.20
N GLY A 65 11.39 -1.35 2.65
CA GLY A 65 11.18 -2.62 3.33
C GLY A 65 9.99 -2.65 4.30
N SER A 66 9.21 -1.57 4.41
CA SER A 66 8.02 -1.55 5.25
C SER A 66 7.00 -2.60 4.81
N ASN A 67 6.33 -3.20 5.79
CA ASN A 67 5.27 -4.16 5.57
C ASN A 67 3.89 -3.55 5.84
N LEU A 68 3.01 -3.64 4.86
CA LEU A 68 1.62 -3.18 4.93
C LEU A 68 0.68 -4.37 4.81
N GLU A 69 -0.40 -4.33 5.58
CA GLU A 69 -1.48 -5.30 5.51
C GLU A 69 -2.46 -4.89 4.40
N LEU A 70 -2.72 -5.82 3.49
CA LEU A 70 -3.62 -5.67 2.37
C LEU A 70 -4.95 -6.35 2.69
N TYR A 71 -6.02 -5.57 2.57
CA TYR A 71 -7.40 -6.03 2.69
C TYR A 71 -8.18 -5.62 1.43
N TYR A 72 -9.29 -6.33 1.21
CA TYR A 72 -10.27 -5.96 0.19
C TYR A 72 -11.59 -5.58 0.85
N SER A 73 -12.24 -4.55 0.32
CA SER A 73 -13.65 -4.26 0.60
C SER A 73 -14.59 -5.10 -0.26
#